data_AF-A0A227J082-F1
#
_entry.id   AF-A0A227J082-F1
#
_cell.length_a   1.000
_cell.length_b   1.000
_cell.length_c   1.000
_cell.angle_alpha   90.00
_cell.angle_beta   90.00
_cell.angle_gamma   90.00
#
_symmetry.space_group_name_H-M   'P 1'
#
loop_
_entity.id
_entity.type
_entity.pdbx_description
1 polymer ?
#
loop_
_entity_poly.entity_id
_entity_poly.type
_entity_poly.pdbx_seq_one_letter_code
_entity_poly.pdbx_strand_id
1 'polypeptide(L)'
;HSAAYALVSYQTLWLKTHYPAEFMAAVMTADMDNTEKVVGLVDECFRMKLTVLPPDINSGLYRFNVDENGAIVYGIGAIKGVGEGPIDAILEA
;
A
#
# COMPACT_ATOMS: atom_id res chain seq x y z
N HIS A 1 -3.23 -22.56 -20.24
CA HIS A 1 -4.01 -21.46 -19.64
C HIS A 1 -4.08 -21.57 -18.12
N SER A 2 -4.73 -22.59 -17.55
CA SER A 2 -4.88 -22.75 -16.08
C SER A 2 -3.55 -22.75 -15.31
N ALA A 3 -2.56 -23.56 -15.72
CA ALA A 3 -1.26 -23.61 -15.04
C ALA A 3 -0.51 -22.28 -15.00
N ALA A 4 -0.66 -21.43 -16.04
CA ALA A 4 0.00 -20.14 -16.11
C ALA A 4 -0.60 -19.15 -15.09
N TYR A 5 -1.94 -19.07 -14.99
CA TYR A 5 -2.59 -18.24 -13.97
C TYR A 5 -2.37 -18.79 -12.56
N ALA A 6 -2.35 -20.11 -12.39
CA ALA A 6 -2.06 -20.74 -11.10
C ALA A 6 -0.67 -20.33 -10.56
N LEU A 7 0.32 -20.20 -11.45
CA LEU A 7 1.67 -19.74 -11.07
C LEU A 7 1.63 -18.30 -10.52
N VAL A 8 0.94 -17.38 -11.19
CA VAL A 8 0.83 -15.98 -10.73
C VAL A 8 0.08 -15.90 -9.40
N SER A 9 -1.01 -16.65 -9.25
CA SER A 9 -1.73 -16.74 -7.98
C SER A 9 -0.86 -17.31 -6.85
N TYR A 10 0.00 -18.28 -7.14
CA TYR A 10 0.94 -18.80 -6.16
C TYR A 10 2.00 -17.77 -5.79
N GLN A 11 2.52 -17.00 -6.76
CA GLN A 11 3.48 -15.94 -6.51
C GLN A 11 2.91 -14.86 -5.59
N THR A 12 1.67 -14.41 -5.82
CA THR A 12 1.03 -13.41 -4.95
C THR A 12 0.75 -13.99 -3.56
N LEU A 13 0.32 -15.24 -3.46
CA LEU A 13 0.17 -15.94 -2.18
C LEU A 13 1.50 -16.01 -1.42
N TRP A 14 2.58 -16.38 -2.11
CA TRP A 14 3.91 -16.47 -1.52
C TRP A 14 4.39 -15.12 -0.98
N LEU A 15 4.23 -14.05 -1.78
CA LEU A 15 4.54 -12.68 -1.33
C LEU A 15 3.68 -12.27 -0.13
N LYS A 16 2.36 -12.50 -0.17
CA LYS A 16 1.45 -12.22 0.95
C LYS A 16 1.79 -13.02 2.21
N THR A 17 2.48 -14.15 2.08
CA THR A 17 2.87 -15.00 3.21
C THR A 17 4.22 -14.59 3.81
N HIS A 18 5.19 -14.25 2.98
CA HIS A 18 6.58 -14.03 3.40
C HIS A 18 6.99 -12.55 3.47
N TYR A 19 6.33 -11.68 2.72
CA TYR A 19 6.52 -10.22 2.69
C TYR A 19 5.16 -9.51 2.74
N PRO A 20 4.36 -9.77 3.79
CA PRO A 20 2.96 -9.34 3.83
C PRO A 20 2.81 -7.82 3.84
N ALA A 21 3.70 -7.09 4.52
CA ALA A 21 3.64 -5.63 4.60
C ALA A 21 3.90 -4.99 3.24
N GLU A 22 4.99 -5.40 2.58
CA GLU A 22 5.41 -4.89 1.27
C GLU A 22 4.40 -5.26 0.19
N PHE A 23 3.87 -6.49 0.23
CA PHE A 23 2.82 -6.92 -0.69
C PHE A 23 1.55 -6.09 -0.53
N MET A 24 1.06 -5.90 0.70
CA MET A 24 -0.15 -5.10 0.93
C MET A 24 0.05 -3.62 0.60
N ALA A 25 1.22 -3.06 0.90
CA ALA A 25 1.58 -1.70 0.48
C ALA A 25 1.55 -1.55 -1.05
N ALA A 26 2.09 -2.52 -1.80
CA ALA A 26 2.05 -2.52 -3.26
C ALA A 26 0.61 -2.64 -3.80
N VAL A 27 -0.23 -3.48 -3.19
CA VAL A 27 -1.64 -3.62 -3.59
C VAL A 27 -2.43 -2.33 -3.33
N MET A 28 -2.26 -1.70 -2.17
CA MET A 28 -2.90 -0.42 -1.86
C MET A 28 -2.43 0.70 -2.78
N THR A 29 -1.15 0.69 -3.16
CA THR A 29 -0.61 1.63 -4.16
C THR A 29 -1.28 1.44 -5.53
N ALA A 30 -1.50 0.20 -5.97
CA ALA A 30 -2.12 -0.07 -7.27
C ALA A 30 -3.60 0.38 -7.34
N ASP A 31 -4.29 0.43 -6.19
CA ASP A 31 -5.70 0.84 -6.09
C ASP A 31 -5.88 2.23 -5.44
N MET A 32 -4.82 3.05 -5.36
CA MET A 32 -4.83 4.32 -4.59
C MET A 32 -5.89 5.33 -5.06
N ASP A 33 -6.24 5.31 -6.35
CA ASP A 33 -7.27 6.17 -6.94
C ASP A 33 -8.70 5.80 -6.50
N ASN A 34 -8.87 4.63 -5.88
CA ASN A 34 -10.15 4.12 -5.41
C ASN A 34 -10.19 4.02 -3.88
N THR A 35 -10.68 5.09 -3.25
CA THR A 35 -10.77 5.20 -1.79
C THR A 35 -11.55 4.05 -1.14
N GLU A 36 -12.64 3.57 -1.75
CA GLU A 36 -13.43 2.47 -1.19
C GLU A 36 -12.63 1.16 -1.12
N LYS A 37 -11.84 0.86 -2.17
CA LYS A 37 -10.94 -0.29 -2.16
C LYS A 37 -9.83 -0.16 -1.14
N VAL A 38 -9.21 1.02 -1.05
CA VAL A 38 -8.13 1.28 -0.07
C VAL A 38 -8.64 1.04 1.35
N VAL A 39 -9.84 1.51 1.69
CA VAL A 39 -10.45 1.26 3.01
C VAL A 39 -10.61 -0.24 3.28
N GLY A 40 -11.10 -1.01 2.31
CA GLY A 40 -11.20 -2.47 2.46
C GLY A 40 -9.85 -3.18 2.60
N LEU A 41 -8.81 -2.69 1.90
CA LEU A 41 -7.45 -3.22 2.00
C LEU A 41 -6.80 -2.91 3.35
N VAL A 42 -7.09 -1.74 3.93
CA VAL A 42 -6.64 -1.38 5.28
C VAL A 42 -7.28 -2.29 6.33
N ASP A 43 -8.58 -2.59 6.22
CA ASP A 43 -9.25 -3.57 7.11
C ASP A 43 -8.59 -4.96 7.01
N GLU A 44 -8.29 -5.42 5.81
CA GLU A 44 -7.58 -6.69 5.61
C GLU A 44 -6.17 -6.67 6.24
N CYS A 45 -5.44 -5.56 6.16
CA CYS A 45 -4.16 -5.41 6.85
C CYS A 45 -4.31 -5.62 8.37
N PHE A 46 -5.35 -5.05 8.98
CA PHE A 46 -5.63 -5.25 10.41
C PHE A 46 -6.01 -6.70 10.73
N ARG A 47 -6.80 -7.36 9.88
CA ARG A 47 -7.11 -8.79 10.01
C ARG A 47 -5.86 -9.68 9.92
N MET A 48 -4.91 -9.28 9.09
CA MET A 48 -3.59 -9.93 8.96
C MET A 48 -2.61 -9.56 10.09
N LYS A 49 -3.02 -8.72 11.05
CA LYS A 49 -2.20 -8.20 12.15
C LYS A 49 -1.01 -7.35 11.68
N LEU A 50 -1.15 -6.68 10.54
CA LEU A 50 -0.20 -5.69 10.05
C LEU A 50 -0.52 -4.33 10.68
N THR A 51 0.53 -3.57 10.95
CA THR A 51 0.42 -2.19 11.42
C THR A 51 0.30 -1.27 10.20
N VAL A 52 -0.75 -0.47 10.15
CA VAL A 52 -0.91 0.59 9.16
C VAL A 52 -0.89 1.92 9.90
N LEU A 53 0.10 2.75 9.57
CA LEU A 53 0.23 4.09 10.12
C LEU A 53 -0.73 5.04 9.39
N PRO A 54 -1.30 6.04 10.09
CA PRO A 54 -2.09 7.08 9.44
C PRO A 54 -1.21 7.92 8.50
N PRO A 55 -1.81 8.69 7.57
CA PRO A 55 -1.07 9.62 6.74
C PRO A 55 -0.34 10.65 7.59
N ASP A 56 0.98 10.73 7.38
CA ASP A 56 1.87 11.70 7.99
C ASP A 56 2.66 12.39 6.88
N ILE A 57 2.72 13.72 6.91
CA ILE A 57 3.40 14.54 5.90
C ILE A 57 4.92 14.36 5.99
N ASN A 58 5.46 14.08 7.18
CA ASN A 58 6.91 14.01 7.38
C ASN A 58 7.51 12.66 6.98
N SER A 59 6.69 11.61 6.93
CA SER A 59 7.13 10.23 6.67
C SER A 59 6.42 9.57 5.47
N GLY A 60 5.28 10.11 5.03
CA GLY A 60 4.49 9.58 3.93
C GLY A 60 5.07 9.92 2.57
N LEU A 61 5.18 8.90 1.72
CA LEU A 61 5.51 9.06 0.31
C LEU A 61 4.21 9.18 -0.51
N TYR A 62 4.35 9.47 -1.82
CA TYR A 62 3.20 9.42 -2.72
C TYR A 62 2.53 8.03 -2.72
N ARG A 63 3.33 6.97 -2.78
CA ARG A 63 2.91 5.56 -2.75
C ARG A 63 2.92 5.03 -1.32
N PHE A 64 2.15 3.98 -1.04
CA PHE A 64 2.30 3.25 0.21
C PHE A 64 3.67 2.57 0.24
N ASN A 65 4.32 2.59 1.39
CA ASN A 65 5.61 1.96 1.62
C ASN A 65 5.65 1.28 2.99
N VAL A 66 6.77 0.65 3.30
CA VAL A 66 7.01 0.00 4.59
C VAL A 66 8.19 0.69 5.27
N ASP A 67 8.05 0.99 6.56
CA ASP A 67 9.13 1.57 7.37
C ASP A 67 10.12 0.50 7.85
N GLU A 68 11.17 0.92 8.56
CA GLU A 68 12.19 0.01 9.10
C GLU A 68 11.63 -0.97 10.16
N ASN A 69 10.47 -0.66 10.74
CA ASN A 69 9.80 -1.50 11.73
C ASN A 69 8.82 -2.51 11.10
N GLY A 70 8.66 -2.49 9.77
CA GLY A 70 7.70 -3.35 9.07
C GLY A 70 6.26 -2.83 9.09
N ALA A 71 6.04 -1.58 9.50
CA ALA A 71 4.74 -0.93 9.48
C ALA A 71 4.48 -0.32 8.10
N ILE A 72 3.24 -0.42 7.62
CA ILE A 72 2.82 0.17 6.36
C ILE A 72 2.57 1.66 6.59
N VAL A 73 3.32 2.50 5.88
CA VAL A 73 3.16 3.96 5.86
C VAL A 73 2.14 4.32 4.78
N TYR A 74 1.20 5.19 5.14
CA TYR A 74 0.12 5.59 4.26
C TYR A 74 0.64 6.42 3.08
N GLY A 75 0.27 6.05 1.86
CA GLY A 75 0.59 6.85 0.67
C GLY A 75 -0.27 8.11 0.63
N ILE A 76 0.38 9.29 0.60
CA ILE A 76 -0.32 10.59 0.55
C ILE A 76 -1.15 10.72 -0.74
N GLY A 77 -0.76 10.02 -1.82
CA GLY A 77 -1.50 9.96 -3.08
C GLY A 77 -2.89 9.32 -2.96
N ALA A 78 -3.15 8.52 -1.93
CA ALA A 78 -4.48 7.95 -1.67
C ALA A 78 -5.45 8.94 -1.01
N ILE A 79 -4.97 10.13 -0.59
CA ILE A 79 -5.82 11.17 -0.03
C ILE A 79 -6.57 11.86 -1.18
N LYS A 80 -7.88 11.64 -1.24
CA LYS A 80 -8.74 12.21 -2.28
C LYS A 80 -8.61 13.73 -2.34
N GLY A 81 -8.20 14.24 -3.50
CA GLY A 81 -8.03 15.67 -3.75
C GLY A 81 -6.59 16.18 -3.63
N VAL A 82 -5.65 15.32 -3.23
CA VAL A 82 -4.23 15.62 -3.27
C VAL A 82 -3.65 15.00 -4.55
N GLY A 83 -3.32 15.84 -5.54
CA GLY A 83 -2.68 15.38 -6.78
C GLY A 83 -1.20 15.04 -6.57
N GLU A 84 -0.59 14.37 -7.54
CA GLU A 84 0.85 14.02 -7.55
C GLU A 84 1.72 15.30 -7.46
N GLY A 85 1.37 16.35 -8.20
CA GLY A 85 2.13 17.61 -8.23
C GLY A 85 2.31 18.34 -6.88
N PRO A 86 1.23 18.57 -6.10
CA PRO A 86 1.36 19.13 -4.75
C PRO A 86 2.20 18.30 -3.79
N ILE A 87 2.23 16.97 -3.94
CA ILE A 87 2.97 16.07 -3.06
C ILE A 87 4.47 16.15 -3.36
N ASP A 88 4.85 16.14 -4.64
CA ASP A 88 6.25 16.30 -5.03
C ASP A 88 6.83 17.63 -4.53
N ALA A 89 6.03 18.71 -4.59
CA ALA A 89 6.43 20.01 -4.05
C ALA A 89 6.60 20.04 -2.51
N ILE A 90 5.88 19.18 -1.77
CA ILE A 90 6.03 19.03 -0.32
C ILE A 90 7.27 18.20 0.00
N LEU A 91 7.57 17.17 -0.79
CA LEU A 91 8.73 16.30 -0.59
C LEU A 91 10.06 16.95 -1.00
N GLU A 92 10.04 17.92 -1.92
CA GLU A 92 11.23 18.69 -2.34
C GLU A 92 11.58 19.86 -1.39
N ALA A 93 10.70 20.22 -0.46
CA ALA A 93 10.87 21.36 0.46
C ALA A 93 11.62 21.00 1.76
#